data_AF-A0A1X0RW52-F1
#
_entry.id   AF-A0A1X0RW52-F1
#
_cell.length_a   1.000
_cell.length_b   1.000
_cell.length_c   1.000
_cell.angle_alpha   90.00
_cell.angle_beta   90.00
_cell.angle_gamma   90.00
#
_symmetry.space_group_name_H-M   'P 1'
#
loop_
_entity.id
_entity.type
_entity.pdbx_description
1 polymer ?
#
loop_
_entity_poly.entity_id
_entity_poly.type
_entity_poly.pdbx_seq_one_letter_code
_entity_poly.pdbx_strand_id
1 'polypeptide(L)'
;MAIHATSICLDESCSERRLELIQTITSVMDPVRETGRRDWSLTGIFDRQLNKACPLAKESKVVVDVANAGEGYDPRPQPYVNGTMMSYDLSQAPLDIGMTWHHERAFEYPLEPKRPVIYAQRYFTGYGQERGGLKITMYNRHKTESVPVIYYDSIPWYLKLYMHTFKVNVIGKDDHDVVKQMYYQPAIDRGRPSTFECELLLPPDSIVTMSLDFDKVFLKYTEHRPDANRGFDIGSAVLSTWDSEQNLMRIYTDTLLVVLPTPDFSMPYNVITLTCTVIALFFGSVFNLLIRNFTLV
;
A
#
# COMPACT_ATOMS: atom_id res chain seq x y z
N MET A 1 1.70 6.95 0.82
CA MET A 1 1.68 8.00 1.85
C MET A 1 1.12 7.38 3.12
N ALA A 2 1.87 7.41 4.20
CA ALA A 2 1.45 6.98 5.53
C ALA A 2 1.43 8.22 6.44
N ILE A 3 0.44 8.29 7.31
CA ILE A 3 0.34 9.32 8.35
C ILE A 3 0.22 8.58 9.67
N HIS A 4 1.11 8.89 10.60
CA HIS A 4 1.17 8.31 11.93
C HIS A 4 0.96 9.43 12.94
N ALA A 5 -0.08 9.32 13.76
CA ALA A 5 -0.40 10.27 14.80
C ALA A 5 -0.28 9.59 16.17
N THR A 6 0.73 9.98 16.93
CA THR A 6 1.02 9.44 18.26
C THR A 6 0.79 10.50 19.32
N SER A 7 0.04 10.16 20.36
CA SER A 7 -0.03 10.98 21.57
C SER A 7 1.11 10.58 22.50
N ILE A 8 2.10 11.46 22.67
CA ILE A 8 3.26 11.26 23.53
C ILE A 8 3.03 11.98 24.86
N CYS A 9 3.25 11.30 25.97
CA CYS A 9 3.25 11.89 27.31
C CYS A 9 4.53 12.70 27.51
N LEU A 10 4.42 13.94 27.99
CA LEU A 10 5.58 14.80 28.29
C LEU A 10 6.16 14.52 29.68
N ASP A 11 5.36 13.94 30.56
CA ASP A 11 5.66 13.64 31.94
C ASP A 11 5.35 12.16 32.26
N GLU A 12 6.00 11.59 33.27
CA GLU A 12 5.76 10.21 33.71
C GLU A 12 4.31 9.99 34.18
N SER A 13 3.66 11.02 34.73
CA SER A 13 2.23 11.00 35.09
C SER A 13 1.28 11.17 33.89
N CYS A 14 1.79 11.42 32.69
CA CYS A 14 1.04 11.68 31.46
C CYS A 14 -0.09 12.72 31.61
N SER A 15 0.13 13.73 32.44
CA SER A 15 -0.79 14.86 32.65
C SER A 15 -0.76 15.84 31.49
N GLU A 16 0.39 15.97 30.81
CA GLU A 16 0.55 16.76 29.60
C GLU A 16 0.85 15.85 28.39
N ARG A 17 0.10 16.05 27.31
CA ARG A 17 0.21 15.26 26.09
C ARG A 17 0.59 16.14 24.91
N ARG A 18 1.52 15.65 24.09
CA ARG A 18 1.85 16.24 22.78
C ARG A 18 1.40 15.27 21.69
N LEU A 19 0.78 15.81 20.64
CA LEU A 19 0.53 15.06 19.43
C LEU A 19 1.78 15.13 18.53
N GLU A 20 2.37 13.98 18.24
CA GLU A 20 3.38 13.81 17.20
C GLU A 20 2.70 13.31 15.93
N LEU A 21 2.98 13.97 14.81
CA LEU A 21 2.49 13.59 13.50
C LEU A 21 3.68 13.30 12.59
N ILE A 22 3.83 12.05 12.16
CA ILE A 22 4.84 11.62 11.21
C ILE A 22 4.15 11.29 9.89
N GLN A 23 4.45 12.05 8.85
CA GLN A 23 3.98 11.78 7.50
C GLN A 23 5.14 11.23 6.66
N THR A 24 4.92 10.05 6.07
CA THR A 24 5.92 9.38 5.23
C THR A 24 5.35 9.19 3.83
N ILE A 25 6.10 9.64 2.82
CA ILE A 25 5.79 9.39 1.41
C ILE A 25 6.95 8.57 0.86
N THR A 26 6.65 7.36 0.39
CA THR A 26 7.61 6.49 -0.27
C THR A 26 7.26 6.43 -1.75
N SER A 27 8.27 6.62 -2.61
CA SER A 27 8.17 6.50 -4.05
C SER A 27 9.39 5.72 -4.55
N VAL A 28 9.17 4.80 -5.48
CA VAL A 28 10.23 4.02 -6.12
C VAL A 28 10.36 4.55 -7.54
N MET A 29 11.56 5.02 -7.89
CA MET A 29 11.89 5.61 -9.18
C MET A 29 13.03 4.81 -9.81
N ASP A 30 12.94 4.55 -11.11
CA ASP A 30 13.96 3.81 -11.86
C ASP A 30 14.50 4.68 -13.02
N PRO A 31 15.56 5.47 -12.81
CA PRO A 31 16.14 6.36 -13.82
C PRO A 31 16.79 5.59 -14.98
N VAL A 32 17.12 4.31 -14.78
CA VAL A 32 17.78 3.47 -15.79
C VAL A 32 16.83 3.20 -16.97
N ARG A 33 15.52 3.12 -16.73
CA ARG A 33 14.53 2.87 -17.80
C ARG A 33 14.49 3.98 -18.85
N GLU A 34 14.82 5.21 -18.47
CA GLU A 34 14.79 6.37 -19.37
C GLU A 34 16.14 6.63 -20.02
N THR A 35 17.23 6.55 -19.24
CA THR A 35 18.55 7.00 -19.69
C THR A 35 19.52 5.85 -19.98
N GLY A 36 19.20 4.63 -19.56
CA GLY A 36 20.11 3.48 -19.55
C GLY A 36 21.23 3.56 -18.50
N ARG A 37 21.30 4.65 -17.73
CA ARG A 37 22.28 4.88 -16.65
C ARG A 37 21.52 5.10 -15.35
N ARG A 38 22.19 4.83 -14.22
CA ARG A 38 21.62 5.09 -12.89
C ARG A 38 21.89 6.50 -12.36
N ASP A 39 22.34 7.41 -13.22
CA ASP A 39 22.49 8.82 -12.89
C ASP A 39 21.14 9.43 -12.52
N TRP A 40 21.11 10.26 -11.48
CA TRP A 40 19.88 10.91 -11.07
C TRP A 40 20.13 12.28 -10.46
N SER A 41 19.14 13.17 -10.58
CA SER A 41 19.03 14.39 -9.79
C SER A 41 17.58 14.58 -9.33
N LEU A 42 17.39 15.33 -8.25
CA LEU A 42 16.04 15.64 -7.74
C LEU A 42 15.22 16.38 -8.80
N THR A 43 15.84 17.27 -9.58
CA THR A 43 15.16 17.94 -10.69
C THR A 43 14.78 16.94 -11.79
N GLY A 44 15.66 15.99 -12.12
CA GLY A 44 15.33 14.97 -13.12
C GLY A 44 14.19 14.06 -12.69
N ILE A 45 14.12 13.70 -11.40
CA ILE A 45 13.08 12.80 -10.87
C ILE A 45 11.75 13.52 -10.63
N PHE A 46 11.79 14.73 -10.06
CA PHE A 46 10.60 15.44 -9.56
C PHE A 46 10.19 16.63 -10.41
N ASP A 47 10.93 16.95 -11.48
CA ASP A 47 10.78 18.15 -12.31
C ASP A 47 10.76 19.45 -11.48
N ARG A 48 11.44 19.42 -10.32
CA ARG A 48 11.44 20.50 -9.34
C ARG A 48 12.76 20.56 -8.57
N GLN A 49 13.24 21.78 -8.38
CA GLN A 49 14.38 22.07 -7.50
C GLN A 49 13.90 22.35 -6.07
N LEU A 50 14.68 21.89 -5.08
CA LEU A 50 14.46 22.21 -3.67
C LEU A 50 15.02 23.60 -3.38
N ASN A 51 14.17 24.61 -3.55
CA ASN A 51 14.61 26.01 -3.52
C ASN A 51 14.75 26.61 -2.12
N LYS A 52 14.01 26.10 -1.12
CA LYS A 52 13.95 26.65 0.24
C LYS A 52 13.73 25.56 1.27
N ALA A 53 14.37 25.70 2.43
CA ALA A 53 14.00 24.97 3.64
C ALA A 53 12.54 25.25 4.04
N CYS A 54 11.93 24.31 4.76
CA CYS A 54 10.58 24.47 5.28
C CYS A 54 10.57 25.54 6.39
N PRO A 55 9.83 26.67 6.24
CA PRO A 55 9.87 27.76 7.23
C PRO A 55 9.38 27.39 8.63
N LEU A 56 8.59 26.31 8.73
CA LEU A 56 8.04 25.82 10.00
C LEU A 56 8.92 24.75 10.66
N ALA A 57 9.90 24.21 9.94
CA ALA A 57 10.73 23.12 10.45
C ALA A 57 11.94 23.66 11.20
N LYS A 58 12.28 23.02 12.33
CA LYS A 58 13.54 23.29 13.06
C LYS A 58 14.77 22.84 12.27
N GLU A 59 14.58 21.83 11.43
CA GLU A 59 15.64 21.19 10.64
C GLU A 59 15.03 20.75 9.30
N SER A 60 15.76 20.98 8.20
CA SER A 60 15.36 20.59 6.85
C SER A 60 16.56 20.00 6.14
N LYS A 61 16.73 18.68 6.25
CA LYS A 61 17.86 17.95 5.67
C LYS A 61 17.40 16.93 4.65
N VAL A 62 18.22 16.73 3.63
CA VAL A 62 18.12 15.58 2.72
C VAL A 62 19.26 14.64 3.06
N VAL A 63 18.93 13.37 3.28
CA VAL A 63 19.91 12.32 3.55
C VAL A 63 19.86 11.32 2.41
N VAL A 64 21.02 10.99 1.87
CA VAL A 64 21.20 9.98 0.83
C VAL A 64 22.01 8.85 1.42
N ASP A 65 21.43 7.66 1.47
CA ASP A 65 22.11 6.43 1.87
C ASP A 65 22.82 5.83 0.65
N VAL A 66 24.14 5.66 0.75
CA VAL A 66 25.01 5.09 -0.28
C VAL A 66 25.51 3.69 0.04
N ALA A 67 24.98 3.02 1.07
CA ALA A 67 25.39 1.66 1.45
C ALA A 67 25.34 0.65 0.29
N ASN A 68 24.41 0.84 -0.66
CA ASN A 68 24.25 -0.01 -1.85
C ASN A 68 24.52 0.73 -3.19
N ALA A 69 25.16 1.90 -3.16
CA ALA A 69 25.41 2.70 -4.36
C ALA A 69 26.51 2.12 -5.28
N GLY A 70 27.32 1.18 -4.79
CA GLY A 70 28.51 0.70 -5.51
C GLY A 70 29.62 1.76 -5.56
N GLU A 71 30.56 1.62 -6.48
CA GLU A 71 31.72 2.53 -6.61
C GLU A 71 31.56 3.52 -7.77
N GLY A 72 32.42 4.55 -7.81
CA GLY A 72 32.52 5.47 -8.94
C GLY A 72 31.43 6.55 -9.03
N TYR A 73 30.71 6.79 -7.93
CA TYR A 73 29.72 7.86 -7.85
C TYR A 73 30.37 9.21 -7.50
N ASP A 74 29.84 10.28 -8.10
CA ASP A 74 30.19 11.68 -7.84
C ASP A 74 28.93 12.44 -7.41
N PRO A 75 28.79 12.77 -6.11
CA PRO A 75 27.65 13.52 -5.59
C PRO A 75 27.76 15.01 -5.94
N ARG A 76 26.64 15.62 -6.30
CA ARG A 76 26.54 17.06 -6.55
C ARG A 76 25.29 17.61 -5.86
N PRO A 77 25.38 18.71 -5.08
CA PRO A 77 26.60 19.41 -4.63
C PRO A 77 27.44 18.58 -3.63
N GLN A 78 28.53 19.12 -3.09
CA GLN A 78 29.38 18.39 -2.12
C GLN A 78 28.62 18.17 -0.79
N PRO A 79 28.45 16.92 -0.31
CA PRO A 79 27.74 16.60 0.93
C PRO A 79 28.62 16.67 2.17
N TYR A 80 27.96 16.73 3.35
CA TYR A 80 28.58 16.29 4.59
C TYR A 80 28.44 14.77 4.72
N VAL A 81 29.57 14.06 4.77
CA VAL A 81 29.63 12.59 4.78
C VAL A 81 29.82 12.08 6.20
N ASN A 82 28.96 11.15 6.62
CA ASN A 82 29.08 10.41 7.86
C ASN A 82 28.85 8.91 7.60
N GLY A 83 29.94 8.14 7.47
CA GLY A 83 29.86 6.73 7.10
C GLY A 83 29.23 6.51 5.72
N THR A 84 28.13 5.75 5.67
CA THR A 84 27.35 5.48 4.46
C THR A 84 26.25 6.51 4.18
N MET A 85 26.13 7.55 5.00
CA MET A 85 25.11 8.59 4.83
C MET A 85 25.75 9.90 4.35
N MET A 86 25.17 10.47 3.30
CA MET A 86 25.48 11.80 2.82
C MET A 86 24.34 12.75 3.17
N SER A 87 24.65 13.89 3.79
CA SER A 87 23.64 14.84 4.25
C SER A 87 23.81 16.21 3.62
N TYR A 88 22.66 16.82 3.31
CA TYR A 88 22.55 18.15 2.70
C TYR A 88 21.57 18.99 3.52
N ASP A 89 21.99 20.20 3.88
CA ASP A 89 21.17 21.15 4.61
C ASP A 89 20.49 22.14 3.64
N LEU A 90 19.16 22.14 3.61
CA LEU A 90 18.36 22.98 2.71
C LEU A 90 18.29 24.45 3.17
N SER A 91 18.85 24.80 4.33
CA SER A 91 18.85 26.17 4.85
C SER A 91 19.86 27.10 4.17
N GLN A 92 20.89 26.56 3.52
CA GLN A 92 22.03 27.34 3.02
C GLN A 92 21.82 27.90 1.61
N ALA A 93 21.23 27.12 0.70
CA ALA A 93 21.04 27.50 -0.70
C ALA A 93 19.97 26.59 -1.37
N PRO A 94 19.42 27.00 -2.53
CA PRO A 94 18.72 26.08 -3.42
C PRO A 94 19.71 25.01 -3.91
N LEU A 95 19.37 23.73 -3.76
CA LEU A 95 20.23 22.61 -4.13
C LEU A 95 19.47 21.67 -5.08
N ASP A 96 20.04 21.40 -6.25
CA ASP A 96 19.67 20.23 -7.04
C ASP A 96 20.62 19.09 -6.66
N ILE A 97 20.15 18.23 -5.77
CA ILE A 97 20.92 17.10 -5.27
C ILE A 97 20.85 15.98 -6.30
N GLY A 98 22.00 15.44 -6.69
CA GLY A 98 22.10 14.35 -7.63
C GLY A 98 23.39 13.57 -7.48
N MET A 99 23.44 12.45 -8.17
CA MET A 99 24.58 11.54 -8.18
C MET A 99 24.81 11.03 -9.59
N THR A 100 26.07 11.02 -10.01
CA THR A 100 26.49 10.61 -11.36
C THR A 100 27.60 9.58 -11.31
N TRP A 101 27.59 8.61 -12.22
CA TRP A 101 28.61 7.57 -12.33
C TRP A 101 29.43 7.75 -13.60
N HIS A 102 30.45 8.61 -13.56
CA HIS A 102 31.25 9.03 -14.73
C HIS A 102 31.85 7.90 -15.54
N HIS A 103 32.19 6.78 -14.88
CA HIS A 103 32.83 5.63 -15.52
C HIS A 103 31.84 4.58 -16.03
N GLU A 104 30.54 4.78 -15.79
CA GLU A 104 29.50 3.84 -16.16
C GLU A 104 28.81 4.27 -17.45
N ARG A 105 28.92 3.45 -18.50
CA ARG A 105 28.27 3.73 -19.80
C ARG A 105 26.80 3.31 -19.81
N ALA A 106 26.49 2.19 -19.18
CA ALA A 106 25.14 1.65 -19.02
C ALA A 106 25.06 0.89 -17.70
N PHE A 107 23.91 0.93 -17.05
CA PHE A 107 23.69 0.18 -15.82
C PHE A 107 23.42 -1.29 -16.12
N GLU A 108 24.25 -2.16 -15.54
CA GLU A 108 24.09 -3.59 -15.61
C GLU A 108 23.31 -4.08 -14.38
N TYR A 109 22.08 -4.54 -14.60
CA TYR A 109 21.29 -5.12 -13.51
C TYR A 109 21.95 -6.38 -12.99
N PRO A 110 22.08 -6.55 -11.65
CA PRO A 110 22.61 -7.78 -11.10
C PRO A 110 21.68 -8.94 -11.46
N LEU A 111 22.25 -10.05 -11.94
CA LEU A 111 21.50 -11.26 -12.31
C LEU A 111 20.70 -11.82 -11.12
N GLU A 112 21.23 -11.68 -9.92
CA GLU A 112 20.54 -12.03 -8.67
C GLU A 112 20.25 -10.76 -7.86
N PRO A 113 18.96 -10.39 -7.69
CA PRO A 113 18.61 -9.26 -6.86
C PRO A 113 18.93 -9.58 -5.39
N LYS A 114 19.57 -8.64 -4.70
CA LYS A 114 19.72 -8.73 -3.23
C LYS A 114 18.33 -8.78 -2.61
N ARG A 115 18.02 -9.90 -1.95
CA ARG A 115 16.75 -10.08 -1.26
C ARG A 115 16.91 -9.59 0.19
N PRO A 116 15.92 -8.86 0.74
CA PRO A 116 15.98 -8.47 2.13
C PRO A 116 15.95 -9.71 3.03
N VAL A 117 16.51 -9.58 4.23
CA VAL A 117 16.56 -10.66 5.24
C VAL A 117 15.14 -11.12 5.58
N ILE A 118 14.21 -10.17 5.65
CA ILE A 118 12.79 -10.42 5.90
C ILE A 118 12.00 -9.92 4.71
N TYR A 119 11.11 -10.75 4.21
CA TYR A 119 10.12 -10.34 3.22
C TYR A 119 8.79 -11.02 3.47
N ALA A 120 7.72 -10.35 3.04
CA ALA A 120 6.37 -10.86 3.18
C ALA A 120 5.59 -10.63 1.89
N GLN A 121 4.76 -11.62 1.55
CA GLN A 121 3.87 -11.60 0.40
C GLN A 121 2.47 -11.93 0.86
N ARG A 122 1.49 -11.32 0.20
CA ARG A 122 0.08 -11.48 0.51
C ARG A 122 -0.67 -11.71 -0.79
N TYR A 123 -1.56 -12.69 -0.80
CA TYR A 123 -2.32 -13.02 -2.00
C TYR A 123 -3.65 -13.71 -1.68
N PHE A 124 -4.58 -13.64 -2.62
CA PHE A 124 -5.83 -14.38 -2.55
C PHE A 124 -5.70 -15.80 -3.10
N THR A 125 -6.52 -16.68 -2.56
CA THR A 125 -6.67 -18.08 -2.97
C THR A 125 -8.16 -18.40 -3.10
N GLY A 126 -8.46 -19.54 -3.73
CA GLY A 126 -9.82 -19.94 -4.04
C GLY A 126 -10.31 -19.38 -5.38
N TYR A 127 -11.52 -19.78 -5.76
CA TYR A 127 -12.17 -19.40 -7.01
C TYR A 127 -13.64 -19.05 -6.75
N GLY A 128 -14.22 -18.26 -7.65
CA GLY A 128 -15.63 -17.85 -7.59
C GLY A 128 -15.88 -16.47 -6.98
N GLN A 129 -17.17 -16.16 -6.82
CA GLN A 129 -17.65 -14.83 -6.43
C GLN A 129 -18.22 -14.79 -5.00
N GLU A 130 -18.24 -15.92 -4.29
CA GLU A 130 -18.79 -16.00 -2.92
C GLU A 130 -17.68 -16.19 -1.89
N ARG A 131 -16.86 -17.23 -2.03
CA ARG A 131 -15.80 -17.56 -1.07
C ARG A 131 -14.41 -17.32 -1.64
N GLY A 132 -13.45 -17.08 -0.75
CA GLY A 132 -12.03 -16.99 -1.07
C GLY A 132 -11.19 -17.32 0.15
N GLY A 133 -9.88 -17.28 -0.01
CA GLY A 133 -8.92 -17.39 1.08
C GLY A 133 -7.86 -16.33 0.98
N LEU A 134 -7.38 -15.84 2.12
CA LEU A 134 -6.27 -14.93 2.25
C LEU A 134 -5.06 -15.72 2.73
N LYS A 135 -3.95 -15.65 2.00
CA LYS A 135 -2.67 -16.20 2.43
C LYS A 135 -1.64 -15.10 2.59
N ILE A 136 -0.88 -15.20 3.68
CA ILE A 136 0.23 -14.33 4.02
C ILE A 136 1.45 -15.21 4.20
N THR A 137 2.47 -15.04 3.37
CA THR A 137 3.71 -15.81 3.43
C THR A 137 4.85 -14.88 3.84
N MET A 138 5.44 -15.15 4.99
CA MET A 138 6.56 -14.41 5.57
C MET A 138 7.81 -15.29 5.54
N TYR A 139 8.94 -14.66 5.29
CA TYR A 139 10.21 -15.35 5.11
C TYR A 139 11.24 -14.72 6.02
N ASN A 140 11.91 -15.56 6.81
CA ASN A 140 13.09 -15.17 7.56
C ASN A 140 14.30 -15.85 6.92
N ARG A 141 15.17 -15.07 6.29
CA ARG A 141 16.42 -15.56 5.67
C ARG A 141 17.62 -15.49 6.63
N HIS A 142 17.42 -15.07 7.87
CA HIS A 142 18.47 -15.11 8.87
C HIS A 142 18.83 -16.56 9.19
N LYS A 143 20.12 -16.92 9.10
CA LYS A 143 20.54 -18.33 9.19
C LYS A 143 20.47 -18.92 10.59
N THR A 144 20.52 -18.07 11.61
CA THR A 144 20.71 -18.51 13.01
C THR A 144 19.75 -17.88 14.00
N GLU A 145 19.10 -16.77 13.64
CA GLU A 145 18.31 -15.97 14.60
C GLU A 145 16.85 -15.95 14.21
N SER A 146 16.00 -16.05 15.23
CA SER A 146 14.58 -15.83 15.09
C SER A 146 14.29 -14.33 15.14
N VAL A 147 13.41 -13.85 14.26
CA VAL A 147 13.10 -12.42 14.19
C VAL A 147 11.67 -12.17 14.70
N PRO A 148 11.48 -11.33 15.74
CA PRO A 148 10.16 -10.89 16.14
C PRO A 148 9.57 -9.94 15.10
N VAL A 149 8.33 -10.21 14.71
CA VAL A 149 7.59 -9.39 13.75
C VAL A 149 6.15 -9.20 14.23
N ILE A 150 5.61 -8.00 14.01
CA ILE A 150 4.20 -7.69 14.23
C ILE A 150 3.55 -7.55 12.86
N TYR A 151 2.64 -8.47 12.53
CA TYR A 151 1.79 -8.37 11.35
C TYR A 151 0.54 -7.56 11.70
N TYR A 152 0.19 -6.59 10.87
CA TYR A 152 -1.03 -5.79 11.00
C TYR A 152 -1.73 -5.67 9.63
N ASP A 153 -3.02 -5.94 9.59
CA ASP A 153 -3.83 -5.82 8.38
C ASP A 153 -5.22 -5.22 8.68
N SER A 154 -5.62 -4.29 7.82
CA SER A 154 -6.94 -3.67 7.85
C SER A 154 -7.73 -4.13 6.64
N ILE A 155 -8.59 -5.12 6.85
CA ILE A 155 -9.32 -5.81 5.79
C ILE A 155 -10.72 -5.20 5.68
N PRO A 156 -11.15 -4.73 4.49
CA PRO A 156 -12.44 -4.08 4.32
C PRO A 156 -13.62 -4.97 4.71
N TRP A 157 -14.70 -4.34 5.20
CA TRP A 157 -15.88 -5.04 5.75
C TRP A 157 -16.61 -5.96 4.77
N TYR A 158 -16.42 -5.73 3.46
CA TYR A 158 -16.98 -6.57 2.40
C TYR A 158 -16.23 -7.89 2.21
N LEU A 159 -15.13 -8.12 2.95
CA LEU A 159 -14.48 -9.41 3.12
C LEU A 159 -14.67 -9.90 4.56
N LYS A 160 -15.45 -10.96 4.73
CA LYS A 160 -15.77 -11.54 6.03
C LYS A 160 -14.82 -12.66 6.37
N LEU A 161 -13.80 -12.37 7.17
CA LEU A 161 -12.81 -13.36 7.58
C LEU A 161 -13.40 -14.40 8.53
N TYR A 162 -13.06 -15.66 8.29
CA TYR A 162 -13.38 -16.78 9.15
C TYR A 162 -12.22 -17.14 10.05
N MET A 163 -12.19 -16.50 11.23
CA MET A 163 -11.12 -16.70 12.20
C MET A 163 -10.95 -18.17 12.65
N HIS A 164 -12.03 -18.95 12.65
CA HIS A 164 -11.99 -20.39 12.96
C HIS A 164 -11.24 -21.24 11.91
N THR A 165 -10.94 -20.68 10.73
CA THR A 165 -10.16 -21.34 9.66
C THR A 165 -8.69 -20.95 9.67
N PHE A 166 -8.27 -20.09 10.60
CA PHE A 166 -6.89 -19.64 10.69
C PHE A 166 -5.94 -20.81 10.91
N LYS A 167 -4.97 -20.93 10.02
CA LYS A 167 -3.91 -21.94 10.08
C LYS A 167 -2.57 -21.27 9.87
N VAL A 168 -1.57 -21.78 10.58
CA VAL A 168 -0.17 -21.39 10.41
C VAL A 168 0.59 -22.63 9.98
N ASN A 169 1.35 -22.50 8.90
CA ASN A 169 2.23 -23.54 8.40
C ASN A 169 3.66 -23.00 8.36
N VAL A 170 4.62 -23.78 8.86
CA VAL A 170 6.03 -23.41 8.94
C VAL A 170 6.84 -24.39 8.12
N ILE A 171 7.62 -23.88 7.17
CA ILE A 171 8.60 -24.65 6.42
C ILE A 171 9.98 -24.22 6.92
N GLY A 172 10.68 -25.10 7.63
CA GLY A 172 11.99 -24.81 8.23
C GLY A 172 12.20 -25.56 9.54
N LYS A 173 13.19 -25.12 10.33
CA LYS A 173 13.41 -25.65 11.68
C LYS A 173 12.27 -25.16 12.58
N ASP A 174 11.37 -26.08 12.88
CA ASP A 174 10.20 -25.83 13.71
C ASP A 174 10.61 -25.90 15.20
N ASP A 175 10.75 -24.74 15.82
CA ASP A 175 10.82 -24.60 17.26
C ASP A 175 9.50 -23.92 17.68
N HIS A 176 8.69 -24.62 18.47
CA HIS A 176 7.24 -24.39 18.54
C HIS A 176 6.81 -23.02 19.11
N ASP A 177 5.54 -22.67 18.79
CA ASP A 177 4.82 -21.40 18.98
C ASP A 177 5.40 -20.19 18.23
N VAL A 178 5.20 -20.18 16.91
CA VAL A 178 5.46 -19.00 16.07
C VAL A 178 4.52 -17.84 16.41
N VAL A 179 3.25 -18.11 16.72
CA VAL A 179 2.27 -17.09 17.11
C VAL A 179 2.36 -16.85 18.61
N LYS A 180 2.77 -15.64 19.01
CA LYS A 180 2.87 -15.26 20.43
C LYS A 180 1.61 -14.61 20.95
N GLN A 181 1.08 -13.67 20.17
CA GLN A 181 -0.14 -12.95 20.50
C GLN A 181 -0.93 -12.66 19.24
N MET A 182 -2.25 -12.62 19.38
CA MET A 182 -3.15 -12.31 18.28
C MET A 182 -4.28 -11.42 18.77
N TYR A 183 -4.54 -10.35 18.03
CA TYR A 183 -5.66 -9.46 18.23
C TYR A 183 -6.51 -9.42 16.96
N TYR A 184 -7.81 -9.68 17.11
CA TYR A 184 -8.75 -9.62 16.01
C TYR A 184 -9.96 -8.78 16.41
N GLN A 185 -10.23 -7.77 15.58
CA GLN A 185 -11.45 -6.97 15.66
C GLN A 185 -12.29 -7.23 14.41
N PRO A 186 -13.51 -7.81 14.56
CA PRO A 186 -14.35 -8.09 13.42
C PRO A 186 -14.92 -6.83 12.76
N ALA A 187 -15.10 -6.91 11.45
CA ALA A 187 -15.67 -5.85 10.64
C ALA A 187 -17.18 -5.64 10.91
N ILE A 188 -17.63 -4.39 10.77
CA ILE A 188 -19.06 -4.03 10.79
C ILE A 188 -19.45 -3.61 9.38
N ASP A 189 -20.52 -4.20 8.85
CA ASP A 189 -21.02 -3.92 7.51
C ASP A 189 -21.23 -2.43 7.29
N ARG A 190 -20.62 -1.89 6.22
CA ARG A 190 -20.70 -0.47 5.82
C ARG A 190 -20.24 0.51 6.91
N GLY A 191 -19.59 0.04 7.97
CA GLY A 191 -19.14 0.84 9.10
C GLY A 191 -17.63 0.87 9.22
N ARG A 192 -17.02 -0.27 9.54
CA ARG A 192 -15.57 -0.35 9.80
C ARG A 192 -14.95 -1.64 9.25
N PRO A 193 -13.67 -1.60 8.81
CA PRO A 193 -12.92 -2.80 8.43
C PRO A 193 -12.69 -3.73 9.62
N SER A 194 -12.28 -4.96 9.34
CA SER A 194 -11.70 -5.85 10.35
C SER A 194 -10.23 -5.53 10.54
N THR A 195 -9.78 -5.52 11.77
CA THR A 195 -8.37 -5.37 12.12
C THR A 195 -7.83 -6.73 12.55
N PHE A 196 -6.76 -7.18 11.92
CA PHE A 196 -6.09 -8.41 12.26
C PHE A 196 -4.62 -8.11 12.57
N GLU A 197 -4.21 -8.39 13.80
CA GLU A 197 -2.86 -8.16 14.29
C GLU A 197 -2.31 -9.43 14.91
N CYS A 198 -1.07 -9.76 14.61
CA CYS A 198 -0.42 -10.97 15.08
C CYS A 198 1.05 -10.68 15.41
N GLU A 199 1.43 -10.92 16.65
CA GLU A 199 2.82 -10.94 17.09
C GLU A 199 3.39 -12.34 16.82
N LEU A 200 4.44 -12.39 16.03
CA LEU A 200 5.04 -13.61 15.50
C LEU A 200 6.53 -13.62 15.81
N LEU A 201 7.07 -14.80 16.11
CA LEU A 201 8.51 -15.04 16.18
C LEU A 201 8.89 -15.93 15.00
N LEU A 202 9.42 -15.34 13.92
CA LEU A 202 9.79 -16.08 12.71
C LEU A 202 11.08 -16.89 12.96
N PRO A 203 11.07 -18.23 12.89
CA PRO A 203 12.28 -19.04 13.10
C PRO A 203 13.37 -18.74 12.06
N PRO A 204 14.65 -19.04 12.35
CA PRO A 204 15.73 -18.88 11.38
C PRO A 204 15.52 -19.75 10.14
N ASP A 205 15.92 -19.22 8.98
CA ASP A 205 15.88 -19.87 7.67
C ASP A 205 14.54 -20.57 7.39
N SER A 206 13.44 -19.86 7.65
CA SER A 206 12.08 -20.42 7.62
C SER A 206 11.10 -19.60 6.80
N ILE A 207 10.01 -20.28 6.41
CA ILE A 207 8.87 -19.70 5.71
C ILE A 207 7.63 -19.95 6.56
N VAL A 208 7.01 -18.88 7.05
CA VAL A 208 5.78 -18.94 7.85
C VAL A 208 4.62 -18.48 6.97
N THR A 209 3.64 -19.36 6.78
CA THR A 209 2.42 -19.07 6.02
C THR A 209 1.21 -19.04 6.94
N MET A 210 0.57 -17.88 7.06
CA MET A 210 -0.74 -17.75 7.67
C MET A 210 -1.83 -17.84 6.59
N SER A 211 -2.90 -18.57 6.86
CA SER A 211 -4.04 -18.69 5.93
C SER A 211 -5.37 -18.57 6.65
N LEU A 212 -6.31 -17.80 6.08
CA LEU A 212 -7.70 -17.68 6.53
C LEU A 212 -8.64 -17.76 5.33
N ASP A 213 -9.81 -18.34 5.52
CA ASP A 213 -10.90 -18.25 4.55
C ASP A 213 -11.74 -16.99 4.80
N PHE A 214 -12.42 -16.50 3.76
CA PHE A 214 -13.34 -15.39 3.85
C PHE A 214 -14.48 -15.49 2.85
N ASP A 215 -15.58 -14.78 3.14
CA ASP A 215 -16.68 -14.57 2.20
C ASP A 215 -16.70 -13.14 1.66
N LYS A 216 -17.08 -13.02 0.40
CA LYS A 216 -17.32 -11.77 -0.31
C LYS A 216 -18.77 -11.34 -0.09
N VAL A 217 -18.95 -10.15 0.45
CA VAL A 217 -20.30 -9.60 0.68
C VAL A 217 -20.86 -9.05 -0.63
N PHE A 218 -22.17 -9.28 -0.85
CA PHE A 218 -22.90 -8.63 -1.93
C PHE A 218 -23.08 -7.13 -1.64
N LEU A 219 -22.54 -6.32 -2.54
CA LEU A 219 -22.71 -4.88 -2.50
C LEU A 219 -24.02 -4.47 -3.18
N LYS A 220 -24.57 -3.34 -2.77
CA LYS A 220 -25.67 -2.69 -3.49
C LYS A 220 -25.13 -2.11 -4.79
N TYR A 221 -25.99 -1.97 -5.81
CA TYR A 221 -25.57 -1.40 -7.09
C TYR A 221 -24.94 0.00 -6.95
N THR A 222 -25.42 0.81 -5.99
CA THR A 222 -24.89 2.16 -5.70
C THR A 222 -23.54 2.14 -4.99
N GLU A 223 -23.08 1.00 -4.50
CA GLU A 223 -21.81 0.84 -3.75
C GLU A 223 -20.67 0.38 -4.67
N HIS A 224 -20.97 0.00 -5.91
CA HIS A 224 -19.96 -0.28 -6.91
C HIS A 224 -19.34 1.02 -7.45
N ARG A 225 -18.05 0.96 -7.75
CA ARG A 225 -17.39 2.00 -8.55
C ARG A 225 -17.99 2.02 -9.96
N PRO A 226 -17.87 3.13 -10.72
CA PRO A 226 -18.41 3.23 -12.09
C PRO A 226 -17.98 2.08 -13.03
N ASP A 227 -16.78 1.53 -12.84
CA ASP A 227 -16.35 0.27 -13.44
C ASP A 227 -16.34 -0.84 -12.38
N ALA A 228 -17.44 -1.58 -12.31
CA ALA A 228 -17.61 -2.69 -11.37
C ALA A 228 -16.77 -3.93 -11.73
N ASN A 229 -16.38 -4.08 -13.00
CA ASN A 229 -15.69 -5.25 -13.52
C ASN A 229 -14.19 -5.27 -13.17
N ARG A 230 -13.58 -4.10 -12.94
CA ARG A 230 -12.20 -3.98 -12.44
C ARG A 230 -12.02 -4.64 -11.07
N GLY A 231 -13.01 -4.51 -10.17
CA GLY A 231 -12.91 -4.90 -8.77
C GLY A 231 -12.45 -3.77 -7.83
N PHE A 232 -12.13 -4.16 -6.60
CA PHE A 232 -11.81 -3.26 -5.48
C PHE A 232 -10.37 -3.45 -5.01
N ASP A 233 -9.66 -2.35 -4.87
CA ASP A 233 -8.31 -2.33 -4.32
C ASP A 233 -8.35 -2.46 -2.79
N ILE A 234 -7.48 -3.30 -2.25
CA ILE A 234 -7.30 -3.54 -0.83
C ILE A 234 -5.87 -3.15 -0.48
N GLY A 235 -5.75 -2.36 0.58
CA GLY A 235 -4.47 -1.86 1.07
C GLY A 235 -3.52 -3.00 1.46
N SER A 236 -2.22 -2.70 1.42
CA SER A 236 -1.16 -3.58 1.91
C SER A 236 -1.29 -3.82 3.41
N ALA A 237 -0.99 -5.04 3.86
CA ALA A 237 -0.68 -5.28 5.26
C ALA A 237 0.72 -4.78 5.61
N VAL A 238 0.94 -4.47 6.88
CA VAL A 238 2.20 -3.95 7.42
C VAL A 238 2.83 -5.00 8.31
N LEU A 239 4.09 -5.32 8.04
CA LEU A 239 4.94 -6.11 8.92
C LEU A 239 5.93 -5.16 9.59
N SER A 240 5.90 -5.08 10.92
CA SER A 240 6.83 -4.25 11.69
C SER A 240 7.86 -5.15 12.39
N THR A 241 9.12 -4.77 12.32
CA THR A 241 10.24 -5.49 12.95
C THR A 241 11.31 -4.49 13.37
N TRP A 242 12.37 -4.96 14.02
CA TRP A 242 13.46 -4.11 14.48
C TRP A 242 14.73 -4.45 13.72
N ASP A 243 15.44 -3.42 13.29
CA ASP A 243 16.78 -3.57 12.72
C ASP A 243 17.82 -3.81 13.84
N SER A 244 19.06 -4.13 13.46
CA SER A 244 20.19 -4.32 14.39
C SER A 244 20.45 -3.11 15.29
N GLU A 245 20.10 -1.91 14.82
CA GLU A 245 20.19 -0.66 15.59
C GLU A 245 18.94 -0.37 16.46
N GLN A 246 18.04 -1.35 16.60
CA GLN A 246 16.75 -1.24 17.31
C GLN A 246 15.78 -0.21 16.71
N ASN A 247 16.03 0.23 15.47
CA ASN A 247 15.11 1.08 14.74
C ASN A 247 13.93 0.27 14.21
N LEU A 248 12.72 0.82 14.33
CA LEU A 248 11.49 0.18 13.84
C LEU A 248 11.48 0.19 12.31
N MET A 249 11.63 -0.98 11.71
CA MET A 249 11.50 -1.21 10.27
C MET A 249 10.06 -1.62 9.94
N ARG A 250 9.50 -1.07 8.86
CA ARG A 250 8.18 -1.45 8.34
C ARG A 250 8.29 -1.98 6.91
N ILE A 251 7.72 -3.15 6.69
CA ILE A 251 7.66 -3.83 5.40
C ILE A 251 6.19 -3.87 4.99
N TYR A 252 5.89 -3.35 3.81
CA TYR A 252 4.54 -3.38 3.25
C TYR A 252 4.41 -4.57 2.31
N THR A 253 3.34 -5.34 2.48
CA THR A 253 3.00 -6.44 1.57
C THR A 253 2.34 -5.92 0.29
N ASP A 254 2.14 -6.80 -0.68
CA ASP A 254 1.44 -6.46 -1.92
C ASP A 254 0.01 -5.97 -1.64
N THR A 255 -0.44 -4.98 -2.42
CA THR A 255 -1.86 -4.60 -2.46
C THR A 255 -2.64 -5.68 -3.20
N LEU A 256 -3.89 -5.88 -2.82
CA LEU A 256 -4.73 -6.90 -3.44
C LEU A 256 -5.84 -6.26 -4.28
N LEU A 257 -6.24 -6.95 -5.34
CA LEU A 257 -7.41 -6.60 -6.12
C LEU A 257 -8.45 -7.72 -5.94
N VAL A 258 -9.64 -7.37 -5.43
CA VAL A 258 -10.74 -8.32 -5.26
C VAL A 258 -11.87 -8.02 -6.23
N VAL A 259 -12.32 -9.05 -6.96
CA VAL A 259 -13.56 -8.98 -7.72
C VAL A 259 -14.69 -9.46 -6.81
N LEU A 260 -15.68 -8.58 -6.60
CA LEU A 260 -16.90 -8.83 -5.85
C LEU A 260 -18.02 -9.21 -6.83
N PRO A 261 -19.05 -9.96 -6.37
CA PRO A 261 -20.18 -10.30 -7.21
C PRO A 261 -20.87 -9.03 -7.72
N THR A 262 -20.82 -8.82 -9.03
CA THR A 262 -21.45 -7.67 -9.68
C THR A 262 -22.93 -7.95 -9.92
N PRO A 263 -23.86 -7.05 -9.54
CA PRO A 263 -25.25 -7.19 -9.88
C PRO A 263 -25.48 -6.98 -11.39
N ASP A 264 -26.63 -7.40 -11.90
CA ASP A 264 -27.03 -7.12 -13.27
C ASP A 264 -27.37 -5.62 -13.43
N PHE A 265 -26.40 -4.85 -13.95
CA PHE A 265 -26.57 -3.42 -14.22
C PHE A 265 -27.49 -3.14 -15.42
N SER A 266 -27.85 -4.15 -16.21
CA SER A 266 -28.72 -3.97 -17.38
C SER A 266 -30.20 -3.85 -17.01
N MET A 267 -30.64 -4.45 -15.89
CA MET A 267 -32.05 -4.37 -15.50
C MET A 267 -32.53 -2.94 -15.23
N PRO A 268 -31.82 -2.11 -14.42
CA PRO A 268 -32.20 -0.71 -14.24
C PRO A 268 -32.18 0.06 -15.57
N TYR A 269 -31.19 -0.20 -16.43
CA TYR A 269 -31.08 0.45 -17.74
C TYR A 269 -32.31 0.13 -18.61
N ASN A 270 -32.67 -1.14 -18.72
CA ASN A 270 -33.83 -1.58 -19.51
C ASN A 270 -35.13 -0.95 -19.01
N VAL A 271 -35.31 -0.85 -17.69
CA VAL A 271 -36.48 -0.20 -17.08
C VAL A 271 -36.49 1.31 -17.38
N ILE A 272 -35.34 1.99 -17.26
CA ILE A 272 -35.22 3.41 -17.61
C ILE A 272 -35.53 3.63 -19.09
N THR A 273 -34.97 2.84 -19.99
CA THR A 273 -35.24 2.95 -21.43
C THR A 273 -36.72 2.72 -21.74
N LEU A 274 -37.36 1.72 -21.13
CA LEU A 274 -38.79 1.45 -21.32
C LEU A 274 -39.66 2.59 -20.77
N THR A 275 -39.38 3.08 -19.57
CA THR A 275 -40.16 4.18 -19.00
C THR A 275 -39.99 5.49 -19.78
N CYS A 276 -38.77 5.83 -20.18
CA CYS A 276 -38.51 7.00 -21.03
C CYS A 276 -39.22 6.90 -22.38
N THR A 277 -39.23 5.72 -23.02
CA THR A 277 -39.93 5.52 -24.30
C THR A 277 -41.45 5.63 -24.15
N VAL A 278 -42.04 5.06 -23.10
CA VAL A 278 -43.48 5.21 -22.80
C VAL A 278 -43.85 6.67 -22.56
N ILE A 279 -43.05 7.40 -21.76
CA ILE A 279 -43.28 8.83 -21.49
C ILE A 279 -43.17 9.65 -22.78
N ALA A 280 -42.16 9.38 -23.62
CA ALA A 280 -41.98 10.08 -24.89
C ALA A 280 -43.14 9.83 -25.86
N LEU A 281 -43.63 8.59 -25.97
CA LEU A 281 -44.78 8.24 -26.80
C LEU A 281 -46.08 8.88 -26.29
N PHE A 282 -46.31 8.86 -24.98
CA PHE A 282 -47.46 9.52 -24.37
C PHE A 282 -47.44 11.03 -24.66
N PHE A 283 -46.32 11.69 -24.36
CA PHE A 283 -46.16 13.12 -24.60
C PHE A 283 -46.32 13.46 -26.09
N GLY A 284 -45.66 12.72 -26.98
CA GLY A 284 -45.76 12.92 -28.43
C GLY A 284 -47.18 12.72 -28.95
N SER A 285 -47.92 11.74 -28.44
CA SER A 285 -49.32 11.49 -28.82
C SER A 285 -50.24 12.60 -28.35
N VAL A 286 -50.13 13.03 -27.09
CA VAL A 286 -50.93 14.12 -26.51
C VAL A 286 -50.62 15.45 -27.22
N PHE A 287 -49.34 15.75 -27.45
CA PHE A 287 -48.91 16.95 -28.15
C PHE A 287 -49.44 17.00 -29.59
N ASN A 288 -49.38 15.88 -30.32
CA ASN A 288 -49.95 15.79 -31.66
C ASN A 288 -51.47 15.98 -31.66
N LEU A 289 -52.19 15.40 -30.70
CA LEU A 289 -53.64 15.60 -30.59
C LEU A 289 -54.01 17.06 -30.31
N LEU A 290 -53.23 17.77 -29.51
CA LEU A 290 -53.49 19.16 -29.15
C LEU A 290 -53.19 20.15 -30.28
N ILE A 291 -52.20 19.87 -31.13
CA ILE A 291 -51.72 20.82 -32.15
C ILE A 291 -52.30 20.53 -33.54
N ARG A 292 -52.67 19.29 -33.83
CA ARG A 292 -53.11 18.91 -35.16
C ARG A 292 -54.58 19.30 -35.37
N ASN A 293 -54.84 20.19 -36.33
CA ASN A 293 -56.19 20.54 -36.76
C ASN A 293 -56.79 19.39 -37.58
N PHE A 294 -57.83 18.74 -37.06
CA PHE A 294 -58.57 17.71 -37.78
C PHE A 294 -59.62 18.35 -38.70
N THR A 295 -59.49 18.14 -40.00
CA THR A 295 -60.51 18.52 -41.00
C THR A 295 -61.38 17.30 -41.32
N LEU A 296 -62.69 17.41 -41.07
CA LEU A 296 -63.67 16.42 -41.53
C LEU A 296 -63.80 16.50 -43.06
N VAL A 297 -63.55 15.38 -43.73
CA VAL A 297 -63.79 15.19 -45.18
C VAL A 297 -65.01 14.31 -45.35
#